data_AF-A0A3C0NRR1-F1
#
_entry.id   AF-A0A3C0NRR1-F1
#
_cell.length_a   1.000
_cell.length_b   1.000
_cell.length_c   1.000
_cell.angle_alpha   90.00
_cell.angle_beta   90.00
_cell.angle_gamma   90.00
#
_symmetry.space_group_name_H-M   'P 1'
#
loop_
_entity.id
_entity.type
_entity.pdbx_description
1 polymer ?
#
loop_
_entity_poly.entity_id
_entity_poly.type
_entity_poly.pdbx_seq_one_letter_code
_entity_poly.pdbx_strand_id
1 'polypeptide(L)' 'GAIELMIERVLSGHEALTQIKSSRSPKAGARLTVAENIQVEVLGRQDDLFHVKFLSESDIYTLLEEFGHLPLPPYIHH' A
#
# COMPACT_ATOMS: atom_id res chain seq x y z
N GLY A 1 -13.11 -6.71 -6.69
CA GLY A 1 -13.33 -5.29 -7.04
C GLY A 1 -11.98 -4.64 -7.16
N ALA A 2 -11.82 -3.65 -8.04
CA ALA A 2 -10.55 -2.93 -8.16
C ALA A 2 -10.22 -2.27 -6.80
N ILE A 3 -9.01 -2.51 -6.31
CA ILE A 3 -8.46 -1.87 -5.12
C ILE A 3 -7.32 -1.01 -5.60
N GLU A 4 -7.39 0.28 -5.31
CA GLU A 4 -6.29 1.22 -5.55
C GLU A 4 -5.65 1.59 -4.23
N LEU A 5 -4.33 1.66 -4.21
CA LEU A 5 -3.53 1.96 -3.03
C LEU A 5 -2.54 3.07 -3.37
N MET A 6 -2.53 4.13 -2.56
CA MET A 6 -1.62 5.26 -2.68
C MET A 6 -0.75 5.34 -1.43
N ILE A 7 0.57 5.39 -1.60
CA ILE A 7 1.53 5.32 -0.49
C ILE A 7 1.77 6.73 0.07
N GLU A 8 1.16 7.08 1.19
CA GLU A 8 1.39 8.39 1.82
C GLU A 8 2.73 8.47 2.54
N ARG A 9 3.15 7.38 3.19
CA ARG A 9 4.38 7.35 3.98
C ARG A 9 4.94 5.94 4.10
N VAL A 10 6.21 5.77 3.78
CA VAL A 10 6.96 4.52 4.06
C VAL A 10 7.40 4.51 5.52
N LEU A 11 7.08 3.44 6.25
CA LEU A 11 7.45 3.26 7.66
C LEU A 11 8.67 2.34 7.83
N SER A 12 8.78 1.33 6.96
CA SER A 12 9.91 0.40 6.91
C SER A 12 10.08 -0.12 5.47
N GLY A 13 11.01 -1.04 5.23
CA GLY A 13 11.20 -1.63 3.90
C GLY A 13 9.95 -2.32 3.34
N HIS A 14 9.00 -2.74 4.18
CA HIS A 14 7.80 -3.46 3.75
C HIS A 14 6.50 -2.91 4.34
N GLU A 15 6.56 -1.83 5.12
CA GLU A 15 5.37 -1.24 5.76
C GLU A 15 5.17 0.20 5.34
N ALA A 16 3.91 0.58 5.13
CA ALA A 16 3.54 1.94 4.75
C ALA A 16 2.17 2.35 5.29
N LEU A 17 1.98 3.65 5.46
CA LEU A 17 0.67 4.27 5.56
C LEU A 17 0.17 4.61 4.17
N THR A 18 -1.08 4.24 3.92
CA THR A 18 -1.66 4.28 2.57
C THR A 18 -3.09 4.77 2.59
N GLN A 19 -3.51 5.45 1.53
CA GLN A 19 -4.92 5.59 1.23
C GLN A 19 -5.36 4.39 0.38
N ILE A 20 -6.46 3.74 0.78
CA ILE A 20 -7.04 2.62 0.03
C ILE A 20 -8.40 3.05 -0.49
N LYS A 21 -8.55 3.04 -1.82
CA LYS A 21 -9.85 3.14 -2.48
C LYS A 21 -10.35 1.74 -2.77
N SER A 22 -11.43 1.37 -2.10
CA SER A 22 -12.10 0.09 -2.30
C SER A 22 -13.61 0.25 -2.08
N SER A 23 -14.41 -0.62 -2.71
CA SER A 23 -15.86 -0.61 -2.54
C SER A 23 -16.32 -0.99 -1.12
N ARG A 24 -15.44 -1.63 -0.34
CA ARG A 24 -15.63 -1.88 1.10
C ARG A 24 -14.32 -1.67 1.82
N SER A 25 -14.35 -0.91 2.91
CA SER A 25 -13.16 -0.66 3.71
C SER A 25 -12.59 -1.97 4.27
N PRO A 26 -11.30 -2.26 4.02
CA PRO A 26 -10.63 -3.44 4.56
C PRO A 26 -10.57 -3.39 6.09
N LYS A 27 -10.61 -4.57 6.72
CA LYS A 27 -10.35 -4.72 8.16
C LYS A 27 -8.88 -5.08 8.39
N ALA A 28 -8.39 -4.88 9.61
CA ALA A 28 -7.11 -5.46 10.02
C ALA A 28 -7.10 -6.98 9.81
N GLY A 29 -5.96 -7.52 9.36
CA GLY A 29 -5.77 -8.90 8.93
C GLY A 29 -6.29 -9.22 7.52
N ALA A 30 -6.92 -8.27 6.82
CA ALA A 30 -7.34 -8.50 5.44
C ALA A 30 -6.13 -8.53 4.50
N ARG A 31 -6.11 -9.50 3.59
CA ARG A 31 -5.16 -9.57 2.48
C ARG A 31 -5.81 -9.02 1.22
N LEU A 32 -5.10 -8.11 0.55
CA LEU A 32 -5.55 -7.43 -0.65
C LEU A 32 -4.54 -7.68 -1.76
N THR A 33 -5.04 -7.88 -2.98
CA THR A 33 -4.21 -7.83 -4.19
C THR A 33 -4.35 -6.44 -4.80
N VAL A 34 -3.23 -5.75 -4.98
CA VAL A 34 -3.15 -4.44 -5.65
C VAL A 34 -2.21 -4.55 -6.85
N ALA A 35 -2.35 -3.66 -7.83
CA ALA A 35 -1.54 -3.68 -9.07
C ALA A 35 -1.41 -5.09 -9.70
N GLU A 36 -2.54 -5.81 -9.77
CA GLU A 36 -2.70 -7.17 -10.30
C GLU A 36 -2.05 -8.32 -9.50
N ASN A 37 -0.85 -8.15 -8.95
CA ASN A 37 -0.11 -9.25 -8.31
C ASN A 37 0.51 -8.91 -6.94
N ILE A 38 0.49 -7.65 -6.50
CA ILE A 38 1.10 -7.25 -5.23
C ILE A 38 0.16 -7.63 -4.09
N GLN A 39 0.61 -8.53 -3.23
CA GLN A 39 -0.11 -8.90 -2.01
C GLN A 39 0.25 -7.93 -0.89
N VAL A 40 -0.78 -7.34 -0.26
CA VAL A 40 -0.63 -6.53 0.94
C VAL A 40 -1.54 -7.03 2.06
N GLU A 41 -1.05 -6.99 3.29
CA GLU A 41 -1.84 -7.25 4.49
C GLU A 41 -2.14 -5.94 5.20
N VAL A 42 -3.40 -5.72 5.56
CA VAL A 42 -3.81 -4.56 6.35
C VAL A 42 -3.50 -4.86 7.81
N LEU A 43 -2.51 -4.17 8.37
CA LEU A 43 -2.15 -4.31 9.79
C LEU A 43 -3.10 -3.54 10.69
N GLY A 44 -3.66 -2.43 10.19
CA GLY A 44 -4.59 -1.61 10.95
C GLY A 44 -4.90 -0.30 10.26
N ARG A 45 -5.36 0.67 11.05
CA ARG A 45 -5.61 2.04 10.62
C ARG A 45 -4.93 3.02 11.55
N GLN A 46 -4.44 4.11 10.98
CA GLN A 46 -3.96 5.28 11.69
C GLN A 46 -4.74 6.47 11.12
N ASP A 47 -5.73 6.93 11.88
CA ASP A 47 -6.70 7.93 11.43
C ASP A 47 -7.38 7.52 10.10
N ASP A 48 -7.22 8.33 9.07
CA ASP A 48 -7.78 8.11 7.74
C ASP A 48 -6.93 7.17 6.86
N LEU A 49 -5.73 6.80 7.32
CA LEU A 49 -4.79 5.97 6.59
C LEU A 49 -4.84 4.52 7.02
N PHE A 50 -4.56 3.62 6.09
CA PHE A 50 -4.37 2.20 6.34
C PHE A 50 -2.90 1.90 6.50
N HIS A 51 -2.57 1.29 7.63
CA HIS A 51 -1.26 0.70 7.82
C HIS A 51 -1.25 -0.67 7.13
N VAL A 52 -0.38 -0.83 6.14
CA VAL A 52 -0.26 -2.06 5.36
C VAL A 52 1.16 -2.59 5.39
N LYS A 53 1.26 -3.91 5.22
CA LYS A 53 2.51 -4.63 4.99
C LYS A 53 2.49 -5.26 3.60
N PHE A 54 3.52 -5.01 2.81
CA PHE A 54 3.75 -5.68 1.54
C PHE A 54 4.30 -7.08 1.81
N LEU A 55 3.69 -8.09 1.20
CA LEU A 55 4.04 -9.51 1.36
C LEU A 55 4.96 -10.01 0.24
N SER A 56 5.66 -9.10 -0.44
CA SER A 56 6.67 -9.43 -1.45
C SER A 56 8.03 -9.70 -0.80
N GLU A 57 8.92 -10.38 -1.54
CA GLU A 57 10.34 -10.50 -1.18
C GLU A 57 11.10 -9.18 -1.42
N SER A 58 10.62 -8.37 -2.37
CA SER A 58 11.16 -7.05 -2.68
C SER A 58 10.64 -5.98 -1.72
N ASP A 59 11.49 -5.01 -1.40
CA ASP A 59 11.08 -3.85 -0.61
C ASP A 59 10.13 -2.92 -1.38
N ILE A 60 9.49 -2.00 -0.65
CA ILE A 60 8.52 -1.05 -1.21
C ILE A 60 9.11 -0.24 -2.37
N TYR A 61 10.37 0.20 -2.27
CA TYR A 61 10.97 1.04 -3.31
C TYR A 61 11.16 0.26 -4.61
N THR A 62 11.63 -0.98 -4.52
CA THR A 62 11.75 -1.90 -5.66
C THR A 62 10.37 -2.17 -6.27
N LEU A 63 9.34 -2.39 -5.44
CA LEU A 63 7.97 -2.57 -5.93
C LEU A 63 7.43 -1.30 -6.61
N LEU A 64 7.74 -0.12 -6.10
CA LEU A 64 7.34 1.15 -6.72
C LEU A 64 7.98 1.33 -8.09
N GLU A 65 9.27 0.97 -8.24
CA GLU A 65 9.99 1.01 -9.51
C GLU A 65 9.48 -0.03 -10.51
N GLU A 66 9.25 -1.27 -10.05
CA GLU A 66 8.80 -2.38 -10.89
C GLU A 66 7.37 -2.16 -11.40
N PHE A 67 6.48 -1.68 -10.54
CA PHE A 67 5.07 -1.58 -10.86
C PHE A 67 4.65 -0.20 -11.34
N GLY A 68 5.37 0.89 -11.02
CA GLY A 68 5.19 2.27 -11.55
C GLY A 68 3.80 2.92 -11.37
N HIS A 69 2.80 2.14 -10.99
CA HIS A 69 1.38 2.45 -10.90
C HIS A 69 0.92 2.67 -9.47
N LEU A 70 1.76 2.37 -8.47
CA LEU A 70 1.52 2.72 -7.09
C LEU A 70 1.90 4.19 -6.94
N PRO A 71 0.93 5.12 -6.92
CA PRO A 71 1.26 6.53 -6.86
C PRO A 71 1.90 6.83 -5.51
N LEU A 72 3.01 7.57 -5.58
CA LEU A 72 3.47 8.38 -4.46
C LEU A 72 2.72 9.73 -4.50
N PRO A 73 2.39 10.31 -3.34
CA PRO A 73 1.85 11.65 -3.25
C PRO A 73 2.80 12.64 -3.93
N PRO A 74 2.26 13.69 -4.55
CA PRO A 74 3.04 14.64 -5.33
C PRO A 74 4.02 15.48 -4.50
N TYR A 75 3.99 15.38 -3.18
CA TYR A 75 4.78 16.21 -2.25
C TYR A 75 5.99 15.50 -1.64
N ILE A 76 6.31 14.27 -2.05
CA ILE A 76 7.55 13.59 -1.65
C ILE A 76 8.66 14.07 -2.59
N HIS A 77 9.32 15.17 -2.21
CA HIS A 77 10.53 15.62 -2.87
C HIS A 77 11.70 14.69 -2.46
N HIS A 78 12.35 14.11 -3.47
CA HIS A 78 13.65 13.43 -3.35
C HIS A 78 14.73 14.37 -2.83
#